data_AF-A0AAD7XMW7-F1
#
_entry.id   AF-A0AAD7XMW7-F1
#
_cell.length_a   1.000
_cell.length_b   1.000
_cell.length_c   1.000
_cell.angle_alpha   90.00
_cell.angle_beta   90.00
_cell.angle_gamma   90.00
#
_symmetry.space_group_name_H-M   'P 1'
#
loop_
_entity.id
_entity.type
_entity.pdbx_description
1 polymer ?
#
loop_
_entity_poly.entity_id
_entity_poly.type
_entity_poly.pdbx_seq_one_letter_code
_entity_poly.pdbx_strand_id
1 'polypeptide(L)'
;MILQLLLLAAAATTAALAPLLDSPVYSLSTIDASGAANMNLVTYASPVGIRPERIWAVSLYRGTRSHENFAARRRGVLQVLRPEHAALTWTLGGYSGPDKRERCEALGFPWIDDEDGLEEALLAATTYVCLEEIERFNAGDHDVSLCRVSRAATTPGDCLTTATLRARGLVTELGRAVELPSARVRHRDPDIFVYEDVLSHEDCERLIEYATKKRTTRSNPPAAQFDARRLALLAPLVAAAPAPAALRVFEDTADVAAALATAGRVLLGALATVALAAAAVAETATRRAAARRTSSAVALNTPDDLDFALPVARKVAAILNTTIDHLEAPVVSRYEPGDLFAVHNDASARPDRDWGDQGGQRLKTCILYLNDVPRGGATTFDQLDNLQVQPVAGAACVFFPADPRTRLPDDRTTHASAPAIDPKWICQLWQRETIVPPPLGLPEPRA
;
A
#
# COMPACT_ATOMS: atom_id res chain seq x y z
N MET A 1 -25.49 -39.21 8.95
CA MET A 1 -26.68 -38.58 9.58
C MET A 1 -26.46 -38.28 11.06
N ILE A 2 -26.24 -39.29 11.93
CA ILE A 2 -26.02 -39.07 13.38
C ILE A 2 -24.75 -38.23 13.67
N LEU A 3 -23.65 -38.48 12.95
CA LEU A 3 -22.41 -37.70 13.09
C LEU A 3 -22.58 -36.21 12.68
N GLN A 4 -23.44 -35.97 11.69
CA GLN A 4 -23.72 -34.63 11.14
C GLN A 4 -24.65 -33.84 12.08
N LEU A 5 -25.61 -34.53 12.72
CA LEU A 5 -26.44 -34.00 13.81
C LEU A 5 -25.63 -33.70 15.08
N LEU A 6 -24.64 -34.53 15.41
CA LEU A 6 -23.73 -34.29 16.54
C LEU A 6 -22.79 -33.10 16.29
N LEU A 7 -22.32 -32.90 15.05
CA LEU A 7 -21.57 -31.71 14.63
C LEU A 7 -22.42 -30.42 14.71
N LEU A 8 -23.68 -30.48 14.29
CA LEU A 8 -24.64 -29.37 14.42
C LEU A 8 -24.92 -29.01 15.89
N ALA A 9 -25.04 -30.01 16.77
CA ALA A 9 -25.27 -29.80 18.19
C ALA A 9 -24.03 -29.25 18.93
N ALA A 10 -22.82 -29.63 18.51
CA ALA A 10 -21.57 -29.12 19.07
C ALA A 10 -21.18 -27.72 18.55
N ALA A 11 -21.63 -27.35 17.35
CA ALA A 11 -21.39 -26.05 16.72
C ALA A 11 -22.52 -25.03 16.93
N ALA A 12 -23.59 -25.40 17.63
CA ALA A 12 -24.69 -24.50 17.98
C ALA A 12 -24.29 -23.55 19.11
N THR A 13 -23.38 -22.62 18.82
CA THR A 13 -23.30 -21.37 19.57
C THR A 13 -24.61 -20.60 19.35
N THR A 14 -25.18 -20.09 20.43
CA THR A 14 -26.34 -19.19 20.38
C THR A 14 -26.12 -18.14 19.30
N ALA A 15 -27.10 -18.00 18.40
CA ALA A 15 -27.07 -17.21 17.17
C ALA A 15 -26.93 -15.70 17.44
N ALA A 16 -25.75 -15.27 17.91
CA ALA A 16 -25.40 -13.87 18.01
C ALA A 16 -24.92 -13.32 16.67
N LEU A 17 -24.41 -14.17 15.77
CA LEU A 17 -23.88 -13.80 14.46
C LEU A 17 -24.35 -14.81 13.41
N ALA A 18 -25.02 -14.32 12.36
CA ALA A 18 -25.40 -15.13 11.21
C ALA A 18 -24.15 -15.69 10.50
N PRO A 19 -24.22 -16.90 9.90
CA PRO A 19 -23.09 -17.48 9.19
C PRO A 19 -22.65 -16.56 8.04
N LEU A 20 -21.33 -16.40 7.89
CA LEU A 20 -20.72 -15.59 6.85
C LEU A 20 -20.77 -16.32 5.51
N LEU A 21 -21.81 -16.06 4.74
CA LEU A 21 -21.94 -16.56 3.38
C LEU A 21 -21.03 -15.77 2.43
N ASP A 22 -20.41 -16.47 1.49
CA ASP A 22 -19.83 -15.77 0.35
C ASP A 22 -20.94 -15.37 -0.62
N SER A 23 -20.87 -14.14 -1.12
CA SER A 23 -21.88 -13.55 -1.98
C SER A 23 -21.21 -12.58 -2.96
N PRO A 24 -21.78 -12.38 -4.16
CA PRO A 24 -21.30 -11.35 -5.07
C PRO A 24 -21.39 -9.96 -4.42
N VAL A 25 -20.50 -9.07 -4.83
CA VAL A 25 -20.49 -7.68 -4.44
C VAL A 25 -21.08 -6.85 -5.57
N TYR A 26 -21.96 -5.94 -5.22
CA TYR A 26 -22.68 -5.10 -6.16
C TYR A 26 -22.36 -3.62 -5.90
N SER A 27 -22.57 -2.78 -6.90
CA SER A 27 -22.79 -1.34 -6.71
C SER A 27 -24.20 -0.98 -7.16
N LEU A 28 -24.80 0.02 -6.52
CA LEU A 28 -26.10 0.55 -6.90
C LEU A 28 -25.94 2.02 -7.26
N SER A 29 -26.20 2.33 -8.52
CA SER A 29 -26.35 3.70 -9.01
C SER A 29 -27.77 4.20 -8.81
N THR A 30 -27.89 5.44 -8.37
CA THR A 30 -29.14 6.11 -8.02
C THR A 30 -29.02 7.58 -8.37
N ILE A 31 -30.12 8.21 -8.79
CA ILE A 31 -30.12 9.61 -9.21
C ILE A 31 -31.07 10.38 -8.30
N ASP A 32 -30.66 11.58 -7.90
CA ASP A 32 -31.48 12.46 -7.07
C ASP A 32 -32.53 13.23 -7.88
N ALA A 33 -33.30 14.10 -7.20
CA ALA A 33 -34.33 14.92 -7.83
C ALA A 33 -33.80 15.87 -8.92
N SER A 34 -32.54 16.30 -8.83
CA SER A 34 -31.89 17.24 -9.76
C SER A 34 -31.27 16.57 -10.99
N GLY A 35 -31.16 15.23 -10.99
CA GLY A 35 -30.46 14.48 -12.03
C GLY A 35 -29.02 14.12 -11.67
N ALA A 36 -28.55 14.46 -10.46
CA ALA A 36 -27.20 14.10 -10.04
C ALA A 36 -27.15 12.65 -9.53
N ALA A 37 -26.19 11.87 -10.03
CA ALA A 37 -26.02 10.49 -9.62
C ALA A 37 -25.20 10.33 -8.34
N ASN A 38 -25.47 9.21 -7.65
CA ASN A 38 -24.70 8.70 -6.54
C ASN A 38 -24.63 7.19 -6.64
N MET A 39 -23.52 6.62 -6.16
CA MET A 39 -23.30 5.19 -6.18
C MET A 39 -22.77 4.68 -4.84
N ASN A 40 -23.29 3.54 -4.39
CA ASN A 40 -22.87 2.89 -3.17
C ASN A 40 -22.68 1.39 -3.39
N LEU A 41 -21.76 0.77 -2.66
CA LEU A 41 -21.67 -0.69 -2.60
C LEU A 41 -22.92 -1.28 -1.94
N VAL A 42 -23.34 -2.43 -2.46
CA VAL A 42 -24.40 -3.27 -1.92
C VAL A 42 -23.86 -4.69 -1.83
N THR A 43 -23.90 -5.28 -0.64
CA THR A 43 -23.46 -6.66 -0.39
C THR A 43 -24.63 -7.63 -0.18
N TYR A 44 -25.85 -7.09 -0.06
CA TYR A 44 -27.08 -7.86 0.15
C TYR A 44 -28.05 -7.61 -1.00
N ALA A 45 -27.91 -8.38 -2.06
CA ALA A 45 -28.85 -8.41 -3.17
C ALA A 45 -29.03 -9.84 -3.66
N SER A 46 -30.26 -10.22 -4.01
CA SER A 46 -30.55 -11.56 -4.52
C SER A 46 -31.80 -11.59 -5.40
N PRO A 47 -31.82 -12.37 -6.50
CA PRO A 47 -33.05 -12.65 -7.23
C PRO A 47 -33.99 -13.52 -6.37
N VAL A 48 -35.23 -13.09 -6.20
CA VAL A 48 -36.24 -13.76 -5.36
C VAL A 48 -37.49 -14.20 -6.12
N GLY A 49 -37.67 -13.74 -7.36
CA GLY A 49 -38.79 -14.12 -8.22
C GLY A 49 -38.38 -14.25 -9.68
N ILE A 50 -38.99 -15.22 -10.39
CA ILE A 50 -38.71 -15.48 -11.81
C ILE A 50 -39.95 -15.23 -12.68
N ARG A 51 -41.16 -15.56 -12.19
CA ARG A 51 -42.44 -15.40 -12.91
C ARG A 51 -43.52 -14.87 -11.96
N PRO A 52 -44.48 -14.05 -12.45
CA PRO A 52 -44.60 -13.55 -13.83
C PRO A 52 -43.51 -12.53 -14.20
N GLU A 53 -42.91 -11.88 -13.19
CA GLU A 53 -41.85 -10.88 -13.34
C GLU A 53 -40.58 -11.34 -12.63
N ARG A 54 -39.42 -10.89 -13.11
CA ARG A 54 -38.15 -11.07 -12.39
C ARG A 54 -38.10 -10.08 -11.24
N ILE A 55 -38.00 -10.59 -10.01
CA ILE A 55 -37.96 -9.77 -8.79
C ILE A 55 -36.61 -9.96 -8.12
N TRP A 56 -36.02 -8.84 -7.70
CA TRP A 56 -34.83 -8.79 -6.86
C TRP A 56 -35.17 -8.21 -5.49
N ALA A 57 -34.56 -8.76 -4.45
CA ALA A 57 -34.49 -8.13 -3.15
C ALA A 57 -33.13 -7.42 -3.04
N VAL A 58 -33.14 -6.13 -2.70
CA VAL A 58 -31.93 -5.31 -2.54
C VAL A 58 -31.99 -4.58 -1.21
N SER A 59 -31.00 -4.81 -0.35
CA SER A 59 -30.89 -4.15 0.95
C SER A 59 -30.07 -2.87 0.83
N LEU A 60 -30.62 -1.75 1.31
CA LEU A 60 -30.01 -0.43 1.23
C LEU A 60 -29.71 0.10 2.64
N TYR A 61 -28.45 0.47 2.87
CA TYR A 61 -28.03 1.01 4.17
C TYR A 61 -28.61 2.40 4.40
N ARG A 62 -29.23 2.59 5.57
CA ARG A 62 -29.90 3.85 5.94
C ARG A 62 -28.87 4.95 6.17
N GLY A 63 -29.27 6.20 5.91
CA GLY A 63 -28.39 7.37 6.04
C GLY A 63 -27.37 7.53 4.91
N THR A 64 -27.57 6.82 3.79
CA THR A 64 -26.81 7.03 2.55
C THR A 64 -27.65 7.81 1.55
N ARG A 65 -27.00 8.64 0.73
CA ARG A 65 -27.61 9.35 -0.39
C ARG A 65 -28.22 8.39 -1.42
N SER A 66 -27.64 7.20 -1.61
CA SER A 66 -28.24 6.17 -2.48
C SER A 66 -29.56 5.65 -1.92
N HIS A 67 -29.66 5.44 -0.60
CA HIS A 67 -30.94 5.07 0.03
C HIS A 67 -31.98 6.18 -0.12
N GLU A 68 -31.62 7.45 0.10
CA GLU A 68 -32.52 8.60 -0.08
C GLU A 68 -32.97 8.77 -1.54
N ASN A 69 -32.04 8.68 -2.49
CA ASN A 69 -32.33 8.78 -3.92
C ASN A 69 -33.25 7.65 -4.38
N PHE A 70 -32.96 6.41 -3.98
CA PHE A 70 -33.79 5.25 -4.31
C PHE A 70 -35.17 5.36 -3.64
N ALA A 71 -35.25 5.91 -2.43
CA ALA A 71 -36.50 6.24 -1.75
C ALA A 71 -37.37 7.22 -2.52
N ALA A 72 -36.78 8.29 -3.04
CA ALA A 72 -37.51 9.31 -3.76
C ALA A 72 -37.90 8.87 -5.18
N ARG A 73 -36.96 8.24 -5.91
CA ARG A 73 -37.13 7.93 -7.34
C ARG A 73 -37.64 6.51 -7.62
N ARG A 74 -37.57 5.60 -6.64
CA ARG A 74 -37.99 4.20 -6.76
C ARG A 74 -37.32 3.46 -7.92
N ARG A 75 -36.14 3.93 -8.33
CA ARG A 75 -35.36 3.41 -9.47
C ARG A 75 -33.86 3.47 -9.21
N GLY A 76 -33.13 2.53 -9.80
CA GLY A 76 -31.67 2.50 -9.76
C GLY A 76 -31.08 1.37 -10.62
N VAL A 77 -29.77 1.42 -10.85
CA VAL A 77 -29.05 0.41 -11.63
C VAL A 77 -28.12 -0.37 -10.72
N LEU A 78 -28.43 -1.63 -10.49
CA LEU A 78 -27.60 -2.56 -9.74
C LEU A 78 -26.57 -3.19 -10.67
N GLN A 79 -25.31 -3.18 -10.27
CA GLN A 79 -24.17 -3.61 -11.06
C GLN A 79 -23.44 -4.74 -10.33
N VAL A 80 -23.18 -5.85 -11.00
CA VAL A 80 -22.35 -6.94 -10.44
C VAL A 80 -20.89 -6.63 -10.72
N LEU A 81 -20.10 -6.45 -9.66
CA LEU A 81 -18.71 -6.04 -9.77
C LEU A 81 -17.79 -7.20 -10.14
N ARG A 82 -16.72 -6.89 -10.87
CA ARG A 82 -15.57 -7.79 -11.15
C ARG A 82 -14.45 -7.64 -10.10
N PRO A 83 -13.53 -8.62 -9.95
CA PRO A 83 -12.43 -8.56 -8.98
C PRO A 83 -11.55 -7.31 -9.03
N GLU A 84 -11.41 -6.68 -10.20
CA GLU A 84 -10.62 -5.45 -10.38
C GLU A 84 -11.25 -4.25 -9.64
N HIS A 85 -12.58 -4.25 -9.49
CA HIS A 85 -13.31 -3.19 -8.77
C HIS A 85 -13.11 -3.23 -7.25
N ALA A 86 -12.37 -4.19 -6.70
CA ALA A 86 -12.07 -4.22 -5.27
C ALA A 86 -11.42 -2.91 -4.78
N ALA A 87 -10.66 -2.22 -5.63
CA ALA A 87 -10.08 -0.91 -5.33
C ALA A 87 -11.14 0.16 -5.00
N LEU A 88 -12.38 0.00 -5.47
CA LEU A 88 -13.48 0.92 -5.22
C LEU A 88 -14.16 0.73 -3.85
N THR A 89 -13.73 -0.25 -3.04
CA THR A 89 -14.42 -0.61 -1.80
C THR A 89 -14.60 0.57 -0.85
N TRP A 90 -13.60 1.44 -0.75
CA TRP A 90 -13.66 2.63 0.11
C TRP A 90 -14.32 3.83 -0.57
N THR A 91 -14.21 3.93 -1.89
CA THR A 91 -14.84 5.00 -2.67
C THR A 91 -16.36 4.83 -2.69
N LEU A 92 -16.83 3.60 -2.86
CA LEU A 92 -18.25 3.27 -2.98
C LEU A 92 -18.84 2.70 -1.67
N GLY A 93 -18.02 2.22 -0.74
CA GLY A 93 -18.44 1.80 0.60
C GLY A 93 -18.64 2.98 1.55
N GLY A 94 -19.45 2.78 2.60
CA GLY A 94 -19.68 3.78 3.64
C GLY A 94 -20.54 4.98 3.22
N TYR A 95 -20.43 6.07 3.97
CA TYR A 95 -21.23 7.29 3.82
C TYR A 95 -21.05 7.95 2.45
N SER A 96 -22.07 8.69 2.02
CA SER A 96 -22.14 9.31 0.69
C SER A 96 -21.31 10.59 0.62
N GLY A 97 -20.13 10.52 0.00
CA GLY A 97 -19.30 11.69 -0.34
C GLY A 97 -19.65 12.30 -1.70
N PRO A 98 -19.38 13.61 -1.92
CA PRO A 98 -19.71 14.31 -3.17
C PRO A 98 -18.79 13.97 -4.35
N ASP A 99 -17.61 13.40 -4.12
CA ASP A 99 -16.52 13.25 -5.11
C ASP A 99 -16.34 11.81 -5.65
N LYS A 100 -17.33 10.93 -5.44
CA LYS A 100 -17.23 9.50 -5.81
C LYS A 100 -16.94 9.27 -7.30
N ARG A 101 -17.55 10.07 -8.19
CA ARG A 101 -17.35 9.95 -9.65
C ARG A 101 -15.88 10.19 -10.03
N GLU A 102 -15.31 11.31 -9.57
CA GLU A 102 -13.91 11.68 -9.82
C GLU A 102 -12.94 10.64 -9.23
N ARG A 103 -13.21 10.15 -8.01
CA ARG A 103 -12.40 9.10 -7.38
C ARG A 103 -12.45 7.78 -8.14
N CYS A 104 -13.62 7.37 -8.62
CA CYS A 104 -13.76 6.17 -9.46
C CYS A 104 -12.98 6.32 -10.76
N GLU A 105 -13.07 7.47 -11.42
CA GLU A 105 -12.31 7.77 -12.65
C GLU A 105 -10.79 7.77 -12.41
N ALA A 106 -10.33 8.38 -11.31
CA ALA A 106 -8.92 8.37 -10.92
C ALA A 106 -8.37 6.95 -10.65
N LEU A 107 -9.25 6.01 -10.27
CA LEU A 107 -8.93 4.60 -10.08
C LEU A 107 -9.09 3.77 -11.37
N GLY A 108 -9.40 4.39 -12.50
CA GLY A 108 -9.55 3.72 -13.79
C GLY A 108 -10.95 3.14 -14.05
N PHE A 109 -11.95 3.50 -13.25
CA PHE A 109 -13.32 3.02 -13.35
C PHE A 109 -14.30 4.18 -13.58
N PRO A 110 -14.27 4.83 -14.75
CA PRO A 110 -15.16 5.96 -15.02
C PRO A 110 -16.63 5.53 -14.99
N TRP A 111 -17.51 6.48 -14.67
CA TRP A 111 -18.95 6.27 -14.78
C TRP A 111 -19.38 6.61 -16.20
N ILE A 112 -20.15 5.71 -16.80
CA ILE A 112 -20.72 5.85 -18.14
C ILE A 112 -22.20 6.19 -18.02
N ASP A 113 -22.66 7.02 -18.95
CA ASP A 113 -24.09 7.29 -19.08
C ASP A 113 -24.72 6.17 -19.91
N ASP A 114 -25.93 5.77 -19.57
CA ASP A 114 -26.74 4.91 -20.43
C ASP A 114 -27.13 5.64 -21.73
N GLU A 115 -27.45 4.90 -22.80
CA GLU A 115 -27.80 5.45 -24.12
C GLU A 115 -28.97 6.46 -24.05
N ASP A 116 -29.85 6.33 -23.05
CA ASP A 116 -30.98 7.23 -22.81
C ASP A 116 -30.63 8.46 -21.94
N GLY A 117 -29.42 8.54 -21.38
CA GLY A 117 -28.96 9.63 -20.51
C GLY A 117 -29.68 9.74 -19.15
N LEU A 118 -30.46 8.72 -18.79
CA LEU A 118 -31.32 8.71 -17.60
C LEU A 118 -30.73 7.93 -16.42
N GLU A 119 -29.65 7.19 -16.64
CA GLU A 119 -29.03 6.30 -15.66
C GLU A 119 -27.51 6.35 -15.84
N GLU A 120 -26.75 6.51 -14.76
CA GLU A 120 -25.29 6.41 -14.79
C GLU A 120 -24.86 5.02 -14.27
N ALA A 121 -23.81 4.45 -14.84
CA ALA A 121 -23.31 3.15 -14.44
C ALA A 121 -21.79 3.07 -14.36
N LEU A 122 -21.28 2.16 -13.54
CA LEU A 122 -19.85 1.91 -13.45
C LEU A 122 -19.38 1.11 -14.66
N LEU A 123 -18.34 1.58 -15.37
CA LEU A 123 -17.77 0.84 -16.50
C LEU A 123 -17.26 -0.54 -16.07
N ALA A 124 -17.34 -1.51 -16.98
CA ALA A 124 -16.76 -2.85 -16.84
C ALA A 124 -17.38 -3.77 -15.77
N ALA A 125 -18.55 -3.46 -15.20
CA ALA A 125 -19.31 -4.43 -14.42
C ALA A 125 -19.72 -5.65 -15.29
N THR A 126 -19.88 -6.84 -14.69
CA THR A 126 -20.31 -8.03 -15.45
C THR A 126 -21.77 -7.97 -15.83
N THR A 127 -22.62 -7.47 -14.94
CA THR A 127 -24.07 -7.39 -15.14
C THR A 127 -24.59 -6.04 -14.69
N TYR A 128 -25.54 -5.49 -15.45
CA TYR A 128 -26.30 -4.29 -15.11
C TYR A 128 -27.78 -4.68 -15.03
N VAL A 129 -28.46 -4.27 -13.96
CA VAL A 129 -29.88 -4.58 -13.70
C VAL A 129 -30.59 -3.29 -13.34
N CYS A 130 -31.48 -2.83 -14.23
CA CYS A 130 -32.36 -1.70 -13.97
C CYS A 130 -33.51 -2.16 -13.06
N LEU A 131 -33.61 -1.53 -11.90
CA LEU A 131 -34.54 -1.88 -10.83
C LEU A 131 -35.62 -0.82 -10.70
N GLU A 132 -36.87 -1.28 -10.54
CA GLU A 132 -38.02 -0.45 -10.19
C GLU A 132 -38.65 -0.99 -8.90
N GLU A 133 -38.69 -0.17 -7.85
CA GLU A 133 -39.17 -0.61 -6.55
C GLU A 133 -40.69 -0.88 -6.55
N ILE A 134 -41.07 -2.05 -6.06
CA ILE A 134 -42.46 -2.46 -5.82
C ILE A 134 -42.84 -2.13 -4.38
N GLU A 135 -42.03 -2.59 -3.42
CA GLU A 135 -42.32 -2.52 -1.99
C GLU A 135 -41.02 -2.49 -1.18
N ARG A 136 -41.07 -1.88 0.00
CA ARG A 136 -39.92 -1.74 0.91
C ARG A 136 -40.28 -2.13 2.33
N PHE A 137 -39.35 -2.81 3.00
CA PHE A 137 -39.47 -3.27 4.37
C PHE A 137 -38.31 -2.74 5.22
N ASN A 138 -38.59 -2.33 6.45
CA ASN A 138 -37.56 -1.95 7.41
C ASN A 138 -36.91 -3.24 7.98
N ALA A 139 -35.58 -3.33 7.87
CA ALA A 139 -34.79 -4.46 8.36
C ALA A 139 -33.72 -4.00 9.38
N GLY A 140 -33.99 -2.93 10.14
CA GLY A 140 -33.08 -2.38 11.14
C GLY A 140 -32.20 -1.27 10.59
N ASP A 141 -30.90 -1.54 10.44
CA ASP A 141 -29.94 -0.57 9.88
C ASP A 141 -29.99 -0.49 8.33
N HIS A 142 -30.77 -1.36 7.70
CA HIS A 142 -31.09 -1.34 6.27
C HIS A 142 -32.59 -1.33 6.03
N ASP A 143 -32.99 -0.85 4.84
CA ASP A 143 -34.30 -1.13 4.27
C ASP A 143 -34.14 -2.11 3.09
N VAL A 144 -34.95 -3.18 3.06
CA VAL A 144 -34.97 -4.15 1.95
C VAL A 144 -36.05 -3.75 0.96
N SER A 145 -35.66 -3.53 -0.28
CA SER A 145 -36.55 -3.17 -1.38
C SER A 145 -36.76 -4.36 -2.31
N LEU A 146 -38.01 -4.71 -2.56
CA LEU A 146 -38.40 -5.64 -3.63
C LEU A 146 -38.55 -4.85 -4.92
N CYS A 147 -37.83 -5.27 -5.95
CA CYS A 147 -37.71 -4.54 -7.18
C CYS A 147 -38.05 -5.43 -8.38
N ARG A 148 -38.88 -4.91 -9.28
CA ARG A 148 -39.03 -5.47 -10.64
C ARG A 148 -37.79 -5.15 -11.44
N VAL A 149 -37.32 -6.10 -12.23
CA VAL A 149 -36.29 -5.86 -13.24
C VAL A 149 -36.94 -5.38 -14.53
N SER A 150 -36.69 -4.14 -14.91
CA SER A 150 -37.18 -3.57 -16.18
C SER A 150 -36.26 -3.88 -17.36
N ARG A 151 -34.94 -3.87 -17.11
CA ARG A 151 -33.91 -4.17 -18.11
C ARG A 151 -32.71 -4.84 -17.42
N ALA A 152 -32.05 -5.77 -18.09
CA ALA A 152 -30.79 -6.33 -17.62
C ALA A 152 -29.87 -6.68 -18.79
N ALA A 153 -28.56 -6.48 -18.61
CA ALA A 153 -27.52 -6.85 -19.55
C ALA A 153 -26.41 -7.58 -18.80
N THR A 154 -25.96 -8.72 -19.32
CA THR A 154 -24.91 -9.54 -18.70
C THR A 154 -23.83 -9.88 -19.71
N THR A 155 -22.58 -9.72 -19.28
CA THR A 155 -21.37 -10.20 -19.94
C THR A 155 -20.74 -11.29 -19.08
N PRO A 156 -20.27 -12.42 -19.66
CA PRO A 156 -19.55 -13.44 -18.90
C PRO A 156 -18.29 -12.87 -18.24
N GLY A 157 -18.00 -13.31 -17.02
CA GLY A 157 -16.80 -12.93 -16.29
C GLY A 157 -16.89 -13.29 -14.81
N ASP A 158 -15.75 -13.29 -14.13
CA ASP A 158 -15.69 -13.49 -12.69
C ASP A 158 -16.33 -12.31 -11.95
N CYS A 159 -16.94 -12.59 -10.79
CA CYS A 159 -17.50 -11.57 -9.93
C CYS A 159 -16.62 -11.38 -8.68
N LEU A 160 -16.54 -10.14 -8.22
CA LEU A 160 -15.99 -9.82 -6.91
C LEU A 160 -16.91 -10.41 -5.84
N THR A 161 -16.33 -11.13 -4.88
CA THR A 161 -17.10 -11.72 -3.78
C THR A 161 -16.70 -11.14 -2.43
N THR A 162 -17.59 -11.26 -1.45
CA THR A 162 -17.31 -10.84 -0.08
C THR A 162 -16.11 -11.58 0.52
N ALA A 163 -15.86 -12.84 0.12
CA ALA A 163 -14.67 -13.58 0.52
C ALA A 163 -13.39 -12.96 -0.05
N THR A 164 -13.41 -12.52 -1.30
CA THR A 164 -12.27 -11.77 -1.89
C THR A 164 -12.02 -10.47 -1.13
N LEU A 165 -13.05 -9.72 -0.78
CA LEU A 165 -12.90 -8.49 0.00
C LEU A 165 -12.32 -8.73 1.39
N ARG A 166 -12.78 -9.78 2.10
CA ARG A 166 -12.22 -10.18 3.41
C ARG A 166 -10.77 -10.62 3.30
N ALA A 167 -10.44 -11.44 2.29
CA ALA A 167 -9.08 -11.90 2.04
C ALA A 167 -8.12 -10.71 1.81
N ARG A 168 -8.59 -9.69 1.08
CA ARG A 168 -7.85 -8.43 0.82
C ARG A 168 -7.87 -7.44 1.99
N GLY A 169 -8.59 -7.72 3.08
CA GLY A 169 -8.71 -6.84 4.24
C GLY A 169 -9.53 -5.57 4.01
N LEU A 170 -10.37 -5.55 2.99
CA LEU A 170 -11.16 -4.37 2.59
C LEU A 170 -12.49 -4.26 3.36
N VAL A 171 -12.96 -5.36 3.93
CA VAL A 171 -14.14 -5.41 4.81
C VAL A 171 -13.81 -6.23 6.05
N THR A 172 -14.48 -5.92 7.16
CA THR A 172 -14.40 -6.72 8.38
C THR A 172 -14.91 -8.15 8.14
N GLU A 173 -14.66 -9.06 9.07
CA GLU A 173 -15.25 -10.40 9.05
C GLU A 173 -16.77 -10.33 8.86
N LEU A 174 -17.44 -9.34 9.46
CA LEU A 174 -18.88 -9.12 9.36
C LEU A 174 -19.35 -8.39 8.09
N GLY A 175 -18.45 -8.14 7.13
CA GLY A 175 -18.78 -7.50 5.86
C GLY A 175 -19.01 -5.98 5.94
N ARG A 176 -18.71 -5.33 7.08
CA ARG A 176 -18.70 -3.87 7.18
C ARG A 176 -17.40 -3.31 6.60
N ALA A 177 -17.47 -2.15 5.95
CA ALA A 177 -16.26 -1.37 5.66
C ALA A 177 -15.53 -1.11 6.99
N VAL A 178 -14.21 -1.33 7.04
CA VAL A 178 -13.39 -1.01 8.23
C VAL A 178 -13.47 0.51 8.47
N GLU A 179 -13.98 0.92 9.63
CA GLU A 179 -13.97 2.34 9.99
C GLU A 179 -12.53 2.85 10.03
N LEU A 180 -12.28 3.91 9.27
CA LEU A 180 -10.96 4.54 9.26
C LEU A 180 -10.83 5.39 10.52
N PRO A 181 -9.71 5.28 11.27
CA PRO A 181 -9.46 6.17 12.39
C PRO A 181 -9.49 7.63 11.95
N SER A 182 -9.85 8.51 12.89
CA SER A 182 -9.88 9.95 12.63
C SER A 182 -8.50 10.45 12.25
N ALA A 183 -8.38 11.12 11.11
CA ALA A 183 -7.13 11.69 10.63
C ALA A 183 -7.01 13.16 11.02
N ARG A 184 -5.93 13.53 11.71
CA ARG A 184 -5.51 14.93 11.88
C ARG A 184 -4.65 15.34 10.69
N VAL A 185 -5.06 16.40 10.01
CA VAL A 185 -4.26 17.02 8.94
C VAL A 185 -3.14 17.83 9.57
N ARG A 186 -1.89 17.53 9.22
CA ARG A 186 -0.70 18.28 9.64
C ARG A 186 -0.21 19.26 8.58
N HIS A 187 -0.44 18.93 7.31
CA HIS A 187 -0.11 19.77 6.17
C HIS A 187 -1.04 19.47 4.99
N ARG A 188 -1.22 20.41 4.05
CA ARG A 188 -2.13 20.29 2.90
C ARG A 188 -1.46 20.44 1.52
N ASP A 189 -0.19 20.83 1.45
CA ASP A 189 0.54 20.97 0.18
C ASP A 189 2.06 20.83 0.34
N PRO A 190 2.60 19.61 0.48
CA PRO A 190 1.93 18.32 0.25
C PRO A 190 1.14 17.84 1.47
N ASP A 191 0.18 16.94 1.25
CA ASP A 191 -0.61 16.38 2.34
C ASP A 191 0.25 15.56 3.32
N ILE A 192 0.08 15.81 4.62
CA ILE A 192 0.60 14.98 5.71
C ILE A 192 -0.52 14.73 6.71
N PHE A 193 -0.82 13.46 6.94
CA PHE A 193 -1.88 13.02 7.85
C PHE A 193 -1.30 12.29 9.05
N VAL A 194 -1.93 12.47 10.22
CA VAL A 194 -1.66 11.67 11.41
C VAL A 194 -2.97 11.01 11.83
N TYR A 195 -3.00 9.69 11.72
CA TYR A 195 -4.11 8.87 12.23
C TYR A 195 -3.82 8.49 13.67
N GLU A 196 -4.81 8.66 14.53
CA GLU A 196 -4.75 8.21 15.93
C GLU A 196 -5.31 6.79 16.05
N ASP A 197 -4.82 6.01 17.01
CA ASP A 197 -5.38 4.70 17.37
C ASP A 197 -5.48 3.68 16.21
N VAL A 198 -4.50 3.68 15.30
CA VAL A 198 -4.40 2.67 14.22
C VAL A 198 -4.10 1.29 14.81
N LEU A 199 -3.18 1.22 15.78
CA LEU A 199 -2.94 0.03 16.59
C LEU A 199 -3.28 0.28 18.05
N SER A 200 -3.79 -0.74 18.73
CA SER A 200 -3.90 -0.70 20.18
C SER A 200 -2.51 -0.76 20.81
N HIS A 201 -2.38 -0.28 22.05
CA HIS A 201 -1.12 -0.37 22.80
C HIS A 201 -0.65 -1.84 22.93
N GLU A 202 -1.58 -2.76 23.17
CA GLU A 202 -1.31 -4.20 23.25
C GLU A 202 -0.78 -4.76 21.91
N ASP A 203 -1.38 -4.38 20.77
CA ASP A 203 -0.90 -4.80 19.45
C ASP A 203 0.52 -4.26 19.20
N CYS A 204 0.81 -3.03 19.61
CA CYS A 204 2.13 -2.43 19.52
C CYS A 204 3.17 -3.19 20.35
N GLU A 205 2.88 -3.49 21.62
CA GLU A 205 3.76 -4.26 22.51
C GLU A 205 4.03 -5.66 21.96
N ARG A 206 2.99 -6.36 21.49
CA ARG A 206 3.11 -7.68 20.87
C ARG A 206 4.02 -7.66 19.64
N LEU A 207 3.90 -6.63 18.80
CA LEU A 207 4.74 -6.46 17.62
C LEU A 207 6.20 -6.18 18.00
N ILE A 208 6.44 -5.34 19.02
CA ILE A 208 7.78 -5.07 19.56
C ILE A 208 8.41 -6.35 20.12
N GLU A 209 7.67 -7.12 20.92
CA GLU A 209 8.15 -8.36 21.52
C GLU A 209 8.55 -9.37 20.44
N TYR A 210 7.69 -9.53 19.44
CA TYR A 210 7.95 -10.41 18.30
C TYR A 210 9.20 -9.97 17.51
N ALA A 211 9.31 -8.68 17.17
CA ALA A 211 10.45 -8.14 16.45
C ALA A 211 11.76 -8.26 17.25
N THR A 212 11.71 -8.16 18.57
CA THR A 212 12.88 -8.29 19.45
C THR A 212 13.45 -9.71 19.46
N LYS A 213 12.60 -10.73 19.29
CA LYS A 213 13.03 -12.14 19.18
C LYS A 213 13.73 -12.44 17.85
N LYS A 214 13.59 -11.57 16.85
CA LYS A 214 14.22 -11.72 15.55
C LYS A 214 15.63 -11.11 15.51
N ARG A 215 16.46 -11.68 14.64
CA ARG A 215 17.79 -11.13 14.36
C ARG A 215 17.66 -9.84 13.57
N THR A 216 17.67 -8.71 14.25
CA THR A 216 17.69 -7.39 13.60
C THR A 216 19.04 -7.15 12.93
N THR A 217 19.04 -6.56 11.75
CA THR A 217 20.27 -6.03 11.15
C THR A 217 20.39 -4.56 11.48
N ARG A 218 21.60 -4.09 11.85
CA ARG A 218 21.85 -2.64 11.84
C ARG A 218 21.69 -2.20 10.39
N SER A 219 20.69 -1.35 10.15
CA SER A 219 20.26 -1.06 8.80
C SER A 219 21.25 -0.07 8.19
N ASN A 220 22.20 -0.60 7.41
CA ASN A 220 22.64 0.17 6.26
C ASN A 220 21.38 0.39 5.40
N PRO A 221 21.12 1.61 4.90
CA PRO A 221 20.01 1.84 3.98
C PRO A 221 20.09 0.79 2.86
N PRO A 222 18.95 0.21 2.41
CA PRO A 222 18.96 -0.62 1.21
C PRO A 222 19.46 0.27 0.08
N ALA A 223 20.73 0.08 -0.26
CA ALA A 223 21.33 0.48 -1.51
C ALA A 223 20.93 1.89 -2.03
N ALA A 224 21.61 2.93 -1.55
CA ALA A 224 22.39 3.67 -2.54
C ALA A 224 23.44 2.67 -3.04
N GLN A 225 23.04 1.78 -3.95
CA GLN A 225 23.89 0.74 -4.51
C GLN A 225 25.04 1.50 -5.13
N PHE A 226 26.19 1.51 -4.46
CA PHE A 226 27.42 1.93 -5.09
C PHE A 226 27.63 0.93 -6.21
N ASP A 227 27.21 1.30 -7.41
CA ASP A 227 27.32 0.48 -8.59
C ASP A 227 28.80 0.35 -8.93
N ALA A 228 29.42 -0.72 -8.44
CA ALA A 228 30.83 -1.01 -8.68
C ALA A 228 31.14 -1.11 -10.18
N ARG A 229 30.13 -1.32 -11.05
CA ARG A 229 30.30 -1.26 -12.51
C ARG A 229 30.70 0.14 -12.99
N ARG A 230 30.40 1.21 -12.25
CA ARG A 230 30.88 2.56 -12.55
C ARG A 230 32.38 2.75 -12.30
N LEU A 231 33.01 1.92 -11.46
CA LEU A 231 34.47 1.89 -11.33
C LEU A 231 35.14 1.33 -12.59
N ALA A 232 34.42 0.53 -13.40
CA ALA A 232 34.95 0.05 -14.68
C ALA A 232 35.23 1.19 -15.67
N LEU A 233 34.57 2.35 -15.52
CA LEU A 233 34.86 3.56 -16.31
C LEU A 233 36.21 4.21 -15.95
N LEU A 234 36.73 3.93 -14.75
CA LEU A 234 38.07 4.38 -14.34
C LEU A 234 39.16 3.46 -14.90
N ALA A 235 38.85 2.21 -15.23
CA ALA A 235 39.82 1.24 -15.76
C ALA A 235 40.59 1.74 -17.01
N PRO A 236 39.97 2.31 -18.06
CA PRO A 236 40.71 2.82 -19.22
C PRO A 236 41.58 4.05 -18.89
N LEU A 237 41.11 4.95 -18.02
CA LEU A 237 41.86 6.12 -17.55
C LEU A 237 43.13 5.71 -16.79
N VAL A 238 43.01 4.63 -16.01
CA VAL A 238 44.09 4.08 -15.18
C VAL A 238 45.06 3.24 -16.00
N ALA A 239 44.56 2.46 -16.96
CA ALA A 239 45.39 1.70 -17.89
C ALA A 239 46.24 2.61 -18.79
N ALA A 240 45.74 3.83 -19.10
CA ALA A 240 46.47 4.83 -19.88
C ALA A 240 47.48 5.65 -19.04
N ALA A 241 47.28 5.80 -17.73
CA ALA A 241 48.14 6.58 -16.85
C ALA A 241 49.64 6.17 -16.85
N PRO A 242 50.01 4.87 -16.91
CA PRO A 242 51.41 4.46 -16.99
C PRO A 242 52.02 4.53 -18.39
N ALA A 243 51.23 4.75 -19.45
CA ALA A 243 51.71 4.71 -20.83
C ALA A 243 52.85 5.70 -21.13
N PRO A 244 52.84 6.97 -20.65
CA PRO A 244 53.94 7.90 -20.87
C PRO A 244 55.24 7.48 -20.18
N ALA A 245 55.15 6.86 -18.99
CA ALA A 245 56.31 6.38 -18.24
C ALA A 245 56.88 5.10 -18.87
N ALA A 246 56.02 4.20 -19.33
CA ALA A 246 56.44 3.01 -20.06
C ALA A 246 57.11 3.37 -21.41
N LEU A 247 56.57 4.36 -22.15
CA LEU A 247 57.18 4.84 -23.40
C LEU A 247 58.60 5.39 -23.18
N ARG A 248 58.83 6.19 -22.13
CA ARG A 248 60.18 6.70 -21.81
C ARG A 248 61.18 5.58 -21.48
N VAL A 249 60.74 4.51 -20.83
CA VAL A 249 61.60 3.34 -20.55
C VAL A 249 61.98 2.62 -21.85
N PHE A 250 61.09 2.58 -22.84
CA PHE A 250 61.38 2.02 -24.16
C PHE A 250 62.31 2.90 -25.01
N GLU A 251 62.29 4.23 -24.82
CA GLU A 251 63.20 5.16 -25.51
C GLU A 251 64.65 5.06 -25.00
N ASP A 252 64.84 4.74 -23.71
CA ASP A 252 66.16 4.76 -23.06
C ASP A 252 66.85 3.38 -22.93
N THR A 253 66.23 2.29 -23.38
CA THR A 253 66.76 0.93 -23.17
C THR A 253 66.88 0.11 -24.47
N ALA A 254 68.08 -0.42 -24.74
CA ALA A 254 68.32 -1.33 -25.87
C ALA A 254 67.90 -2.80 -25.58
N ASP A 255 67.55 -3.10 -24.32
CA ASP A 255 67.14 -4.44 -23.86
C ASP A 255 65.63 -4.52 -23.67
N VAL A 256 64.97 -5.17 -24.64
CA VAL A 256 63.53 -5.36 -24.70
C VAL A 256 62.99 -6.16 -23.50
N ALA A 257 63.77 -7.10 -22.95
CA ALA A 257 63.32 -7.91 -21.82
C ALA A 257 63.27 -7.08 -20.53
N ALA A 258 64.26 -6.22 -20.31
CA ALA A 258 64.30 -5.30 -19.18
C ALA A 258 63.19 -4.24 -19.27
N ALA A 259 62.91 -3.73 -20.48
CA ALA A 259 61.82 -2.80 -20.73
C ALA A 259 60.44 -3.41 -20.42
N LEU A 260 60.18 -4.64 -20.89
CA LEU A 260 58.92 -5.37 -20.62
C LEU A 260 58.72 -5.67 -19.14
N ALA A 261 59.77 -6.08 -18.43
CA ALA A 261 59.71 -6.32 -16.99
C ALA A 261 59.39 -5.04 -16.20
N THR A 262 59.98 -3.92 -16.61
CA THR A 262 59.75 -2.61 -15.98
C THR A 262 58.33 -2.10 -16.27
N ALA A 263 57.87 -2.17 -17.52
CA ALA A 263 56.51 -1.82 -17.90
C ALA A 263 55.46 -2.67 -17.15
N GLY A 264 55.70 -3.98 -17.01
CA GLY A 264 54.84 -4.88 -16.23
C GLY A 264 54.74 -4.48 -14.75
N ARG A 265 55.86 -4.10 -14.12
CA ARG A 265 55.88 -3.60 -12.73
C ARG A 265 55.14 -2.28 -12.57
N VAL A 266 55.29 -1.35 -13.52
CA VAL A 266 54.58 -0.07 -13.52
C VAL A 266 53.06 -0.30 -13.67
N LEU A 267 52.64 -1.19 -14.56
CA LEU A 267 51.23 -1.55 -14.72
C LEU A 267 50.64 -2.21 -13.47
N LEU A 268 51.37 -3.17 -12.87
CA LEU A 268 50.98 -3.80 -11.58
C LEU A 268 50.84 -2.75 -10.46
N GLY A 269 51.76 -1.81 -10.36
CA GLY A 269 51.69 -0.71 -9.39
C GLY A 269 50.48 0.21 -9.61
N ALA A 270 50.17 0.54 -10.86
CA ALA A 270 49.00 1.33 -11.22
C ALA A 270 47.69 0.60 -10.86
N LEU A 271 47.58 -0.69 -11.19
CA LEU A 271 46.42 -1.52 -10.85
C LEU A 271 46.22 -1.65 -9.33
N ALA A 272 47.30 -1.88 -8.58
CA ALA A 272 47.27 -1.96 -7.11
C ALA A 272 46.79 -0.64 -6.47
N THR A 273 47.27 0.50 -6.97
CA THR A 273 46.87 1.83 -6.48
C THR A 273 45.38 2.08 -6.66
N VAL A 274 44.81 1.60 -7.77
CA VAL A 274 43.37 1.76 -8.05
C VAL A 274 42.50 0.81 -7.27
N ALA A 275 42.94 -0.43 -7.07
CA ALA A 275 42.27 -1.34 -6.16
C ALA A 275 42.20 -0.74 -4.74
N LEU A 276 43.29 -0.15 -4.26
CA LEU A 276 43.34 0.57 -2.98
C LEU A 276 42.41 1.79 -2.95
N ALA A 277 42.41 2.62 -3.99
CA ALA A 277 41.53 3.79 -4.07
C ALA A 277 40.05 3.40 -4.11
N ALA A 278 39.69 2.38 -4.89
CA ALA A 278 38.34 1.83 -4.96
C ALA A 278 37.90 1.26 -3.60
N ALA A 279 38.77 0.52 -2.91
CA ALA A 279 38.50 0.00 -1.58
C ALA A 279 38.29 1.14 -0.56
N ALA A 280 39.13 2.17 -0.58
CA ALA A 280 38.99 3.33 0.30
C ALA A 280 37.70 4.12 0.03
N VAL A 281 37.32 4.31 -1.24
CA VAL A 281 36.06 4.95 -1.63
C VAL A 281 34.86 4.11 -1.17
N ALA A 282 34.89 2.79 -1.39
CA ALA A 282 33.84 1.88 -0.94
C ALA A 282 33.70 1.87 0.59
N GLU A 283 34.81 1.86 1.32
CA GLU A 283 34.81 1.97 2.78
C GLU A 283 34.26 3.31 3.26
N THR A 284 34.68 4.42 2.65
CA THR A 284 34.17 5.77 2.99
C THR A 284 32.67 5.89 2.70
N ALA A 285 32.20 5.34 1.58
CA ALA A 285 30.78 5.29 1.24
C ALA A 285 29.99 4.45 2.26
N THR A 286 30.53 3.29 2.66
CA THR A 286 29.92 2.41 3.66
C THR A 286 29.84 3.10 5.03
N ARG A 287 30.91 3.76 5.47
CA ARG A 287 30.93 4.54 6.72
C ARG A 287 29.93 5.70 6.70
N ARG A 288 29.82 6.41 5.57
CA ARG A 288 28.83 7.48 5.39
C ARG A 288 27.39 6.96 5.40
N ALA A 289 27.13 5.81 4.79
CA ALA A 289 25.81 5.17 4.83
C ALA A 289 25.44 4.74 6.25
N ALA A 290 26.38 4.16 7.00
CA ALA A 290 26.19 3.76 8.40
C ALA A 290 25.97 4.98 9.34
N ALA A 291 26.53 6.15 9.02
CA ALA A 291 26.27 7.38 9.76
C ALA A 291 24.90 8.01 9.45
N ARG A 292 24.28 7.65 8.32
CA ARG A 292 22.96 8.18 7.91
C ARG A 292 21.80 7.46 8.58
N ARG A 293 21.94 6.19 8.95
CA ARG A 293 20.92 5.44 9.68
C ARG A 293 21.60 4.56 10.71
N THR A 294 21.32 4.79 11.99
CA THR A 294 21.99 4.09 13.08
C THR A 294 21.08 3.06 13.79
N SER A 295 19.80 3.02 13.41
CA SER A 295 18.79 2.08 13.90
C SER A 295 19.05 0.61 13.53
N SER A 296 18.45 -0.32 14.26
CA SER A 296 18.28 -1.71 13.83
C SER A 296 16.89 -1.94 13.21
N ALA A 297 16.78 -2.86 12.25
CA ALA A 297 15.52 -3.14 11.58
C ALA A 297 15.34 -4.62 11.22
N VAL A 298 14.08 -5.03 11.07
CA VAL A 298 13.68 -6.35 10.58
C VAL A 298 12.44 -6.22 9.69
N ALA A 299 12.47 -6.86 8.52
CA ALA A 299 11.30 -7.00 7.66
C ALA A 299 10.51 -8.24 8.07
N LEU A 300 9.18 -8.11 8.13
CA LEU A 300 8.26 -9.19 8.48
C LEU A 300 7.71 -9.85 7.21
N ASN A 301 8.61 -10.51 6.46
CA ASN A 301 8.36 -10.99 5.10
C ASN A 301 8.54 -12.51 4.92
N THR A 302 8.62 -13.28 6.01
CA THR A 302 8.64 -14.75 5.95
C THR A 302 7.27 -15.34 6.30
N PRO A 303 6.96 -16.60 5.90
CA PRO A 303 5.67 -17.21 6.22
C PRO A 303 5.35 -17.28 7.72
N ASP A 304 6.38 -17.37 8.58
CA ASP A 304 6.22 -17.40 10.04
C ASP A 304 5.86 -16.01 10.63
N ASP A 305 5.82 -14.98 9.78
CA ASP A 305 5.58 -13.59 10.17
C ASP A 305 4.14 -13.18 9.94
N LEU A 306 3.39 -13.97 9.16
CA LEU A 306 2.05 -13.61 8.69
C LEU A 306 1.08 -13.31 9.84
N ASP A 307 1.17 -14.04 10.95
CA ASP A 307 0.33 -13.83 12.13
C ASP A 307 0.50 -12.42 12.75
N PHE A 308 1.66 -11.79 12.56
CA PHE A 308 1.97 -10.44 13.04
C PHE A 308 1.90 -9.39 11.93
N ALA A 309 2.32 -9.75 10.72
CA ALA A 309 2.42 -8.83 9.59
C ALA A 309 1.06 -8.53 8.96
N LEU A 310 0.19 -9.54 8.82
CA LEU A 310 -1.08 -9.41 8.12
C LEU A 310 -2.08 -8.49 8.85
N PRO A 311 -2.26 -8.57 10.19
CA PRO A 311 -3.12 -7.62 10.90
C PRO A 311 -2.67 -6.17 10.74
N VAL A 312 -1.36 -5.91 10.83
CA VAL A 312 -0.78 -4.57 10.65
C VAL A 312 -1.00 -4.08 9.21
N ALA A 313 -0.66 -4.91 8.23
CA ALA A 313 -0.82 -4.57 6.81
C ALA A 313 -2.27 -4.26 6.45
N ARG A 314 -3.25 -4.99 7.00
CA ARG A 314 -4.69 -4.72 6.76
C ARG A 314 -5.11 -3.35 7.29
N LYS A 315 -4.72 -3.01 8.53
CA LYS A 315 -5.05 -1.70 9.11
C LYS A 315 -4.40 -0.55 8.34
N VAL A 316 -3.15 -0.73 7.91
CA VAL A 316 -2.43 0.26 7.10
C VAL A 316 -3.03 0.37 5.69
N ALA A 317 -3.40 -0.76 5.06
CA ALA A 317 -4.04 -0.76 3.76
C ALA A 317 -5.36 0.04 3.77
N ALA A 318 -6.14 -0.09 4.85
CA ALA A 318 -7.36 0.70 5.03
C ALA A 318 -7.07 2.21 5.09
N ILE A 319 -6.16 2.68 5.95
CA ILE A 319 -5.87 4.14 6.05
C ILE A 319 -5.20 4.70 4.80
N LEU A 320 -4.45 3.88 4.06
CA LEU A 320 -3.84 4.29 2.79
C LEU A 320 -4.80 4.18 1.60
N ASN A 321 -6.02 3.66 1.79
CA ASN A 321 -6.97 3.36 0.73
C ASN A 321 -6.32 2.54 -0.40
N THR A 322 -5.79 1.38 -0.02
CA THR A 322 -5.09 0.43 -0.92
C THR A 322 -5.37 -1.02 -0.47
N THR A 323 -4.81 -1.98 -1.19
CA THR A 323 -4.83 -3.40 -0.84
C THR A 323 -3.46 -3.86 -0.33
N ILE A 324 -3.44 -4.95 0.45
CA ILE A 324 -2.22 -5.48 1.09
C ILE A 324 -1.16 -5.97 0.10
N ASP A 325 -1.56 -6.36 -1.11
CA ASP A 325 -0.70 -6.79 -2.20
C ASP A 325 0.06 -5.63 -2.86
N HIS A 326 -0.39 -4.38 -2.67
CA HIS A 326 0.35 -3.17 -3.05
C HIS A 326 1.26 -2.66 -1.93
N LEU A 327 1.31 -3.33 -0.78
CA LEU A 327 2.19 -2.95 0.33
C LEU A 327 3.46 -3.79 0.33
N GLU A 328 4.60 -3.13 0.58
CA GLU A 328 5.78 -3.83 1.08
C GLU A 328 5.49 -4.48 2.44
N ALA A 329 6.19 -5.56 2.74
CA ALA A 329 6.11 -6.21 4.03
C ALA A 329 6.49 -5.23 5.16
N PRO A 330 5.82 -5.29 6.33
CA PRO A 330 6.09 -4.37 7.42
C PRO A 330 7.55 -4.42 7.90
N VAL A 331 8.18 -3.26 8.04
CA VAL A 331 9.56 -3.14 8.54
C VAL A 331 9.57 -2.52 9.93
N VAL A 332 9.83 -3.34 10.95
CA VAL A 332 9.96 -2.88 12.34
C VAL A 332 11.37 -2.37 12.57
N SER A 333 11.53 -1.15 13.07
CA SER A 333 12.81 -0.52 13.36
C SER A 333 12.90 -0.05 14.81
N ARG A 334 14.06 -0.25 15.43
CA ARG A 334 14.41 0.22 16.78
C ARG A 334 15.52 1.26 16.69
N TYR A 335 15.31 2.38 17.36
CA TYR A 335 16.28 3.45 17.57
C TYR A 335 16.63 3.46 19.06
N GLU A 336 17.90 3.27 19.39
CA GLU A 336 18.42 3.49 20.74
C GLU A 336 18.58 5.00 21.02
N PRO A 337 18.74 5.42 22.28
CA PRO A 337 19.11 6.79 22.59
C PRO A 337 20.30 7.29 21.76
N GLY A 338 20.12 8.41 21.08
CA GLY A 338 21.08 9.01 20.15
C GLY A 338 20.96 8.53 18.70
N ASP A 339 20.24 7.43 18.43
CA ASP A 339 20.03 6.97 17.07
C ASP A 339 19.16 7.92 16.25
N LEU A 340 19.45 7.99 14.95
CA LEU A 340 18.75 8.84 14.00
C LEU A 340 18.58 8.16 12.64
N PHE A 341 17.75 8.78 11.80
CA PHE A 341 17.75 8.54 10.37
C PHE A 341 17.83 9.89 9.66
N ALA A 342 18.91 10.12 8.94
CA ALA A 342 19.19 11.33 8.20
C ALA A 342 18.12 11.61 7.14
N VAL A 343 18.05 12.88 6.72
CA VAL A 343 17.12 13.36 5.69
C VAL A 343 17.23 12.51 4.43
N HIS A 344 16.10 11.98 3.98
CA HIS A 344 16.00 11.16 2.77
C HIS A 344 14.61 11.30 2.13
N ASN A 345 14.51 10.86 0.88
CA ASN A 345 13.25 10.68 0.17
C ASN A 345 12.99 9.18 0.03
N ASP A 346 11.74 8.76 0.23
CA ASP A 346 11.32 7.38 0.02
C ASP A 346 11.09 7.02 -1.45
N ALA A 347 10.89 8.02 -2.32
CA ALA A 347 10.73 7.82 -3.75
C ALA A 347 12.08 7.71 -4.48
N SER A 348 12.09 6.94 -5.57
CA SER A 348 13.24 6.86 -6.47
C SER A 348 13.14 7.92 -7.56
N ALA A 349 14.28 8.53 -7.92
CA ALA A 349 14.38 9.39 -9.10
C ALA A 349 14.29 8.63 -10.44
N ARG A 350 14.42 7.29 -10.43
CA ARG A 350 14.40 6.41 -11.61
C ARG A 350 13.65 5.11 -11.30
N PRO A 351 12.35 5.17 -10.96
CA PRO A 351 11.61 4.02 -10.43
C PRO A 351 11.59 2.82 -11.37
N ASP A 352 11.54 3.03 -12.69
CA ASP A 352 11.55 1.92 -13.66
C ASP A 352 12.87 1.13 -13.66
N ARG A 353 13.98 1.83 -13.44
CA ARG A 353 15.31 1.20 -13.37
C ARG A 353 15.53 0.54 -12.02
N ASP A 354 15.11 1.21 -10.95
CA ASP A 354 15.46 0.82 -9.60
C ASP A 354 14.51 -0.28 -9.08
N TRP A 355 13.22 -0.20 -9.43
CA TRP A 355 12.13 -0.96 -8.82
C TRP A 355 11.05 -1.46 -9.80
N GLY A 356 11.32 -1.47 -11.12
CA GLY A 356 10.33 -1.85 -12.14
C GLY A 356 9.72 -3.25 -11.92
N ASP A 357 10.50 -4.20 -11.41
CA ASP A 357 10.10 -5.56 -11.07
C ASP A 357 9.70 -5.74 -9.60
N GLN A 358 9.64 -4.66 -8.82
CA GLN A 358 9.41 -4.64 -7.36
C GLN A 358 8.18 -3.82 -6.96
N GLY A 359 7.18 -3.74 -7.83
CA GLY A 359 5.97 -2.94 -7.61
C GLY A 359 6.07 -1.48 -8.06
N GLY A 360 7.19 -1.05 -8.66
CA GLY A 360 7.36 0.31 -9.17
C GLY A 360 7.63 1.36 -8.09
N GLN A 361 7.14 2.59 -8.28
CA GLN A 361 7.40 3.72 -7.39
C GLN A 361 6.71 3.56 -6.02
N ARG A 362 7.31 4.09 -4.95
CA ARG A 362 6.63 4.28 -3.66
C ARG A 362 5.77 5.54 -3.73
N LEU A 363 4.46 5.39 -3.60
CA LEU A 363 3.50 6.49 -3.74
C LEU A 363 2.97 6.99 -2.40
N LYS A 364 2.95 6.14 -1.37
CA LYS A 364 2.54 6.50 -0.01
C LYS A 364 3.47 5.84 0.99
N THR A 365 3.87 6.58 2.01
CA THR A 365 4.59 6.07 3.18
C THR A 365 3.69 6.13 4.40
N CYS A 366 3.67 5.05 5.19
CA CYS A 366 3.08 5.00 6.52
C CYS A 366 4.15 4.67 7.56
N ILE A 367 4.35 5.59 8.51
CA ILE A 367 5.19 5.37 9.70
C ILE A 367 4.27 5.20 10.90
N LEU A 368 4.15 3.96 11.38
CA LEU A 368 3.38 3.60 12.56
C LEU A 368 4.29 3.63 13.80
N TYR A 369 3.92 4.41 14.80
CA TYR A 369 4.69 4.51 16.05
C TYR A 369 4.23 3.42 17.03
N LEU A 370 5.19 2.62 17.52
CA LEU A 370 4.88 1.46 18.37
C LEU A 370 5.03 1.76 19.87
N ASN A 371 5.62 2.91 20.22
CA ASN A 371 5.68 3.37 21.60
C ASN A 371 5.66 4.90 21.67
N ASP A 372 5.29 5.42 22.83
CA ASP A 372 5.36 6.84 23.11
C ASP A 372 6.81 7.29 23.25
N VAL A 373 7.14 8.41 22.62
CA VAL A 373 8.42 9.09 22.78
C VAL A 373 8.09 10.55 23.00
N PRO A 374 8.04 11.05 24.25
CA PRO A 374 7.61 12.42 24.51
C PRO A 374 8.61 13.49 24.06
N ARG A 375 9.89 13.13 23.93
CA ARG A 375 10.98 14.05 23.59
C ARG A 375 12.00 13.41 22.64
N GLY A 376 12.49 14.19 21.68
CA GLY A 376 13.39 13.67 20.64
C GLY A 376 12.68 12.66 19.73
N GLY A 377 13.40 12.03 18.81
CA GLY A 377 12.84 10.95 17.99
C GLY A 377 11.69 11.33 17.06
N ALA A 378 11.35 12.62 16.91
CA ALA A 378 10.28 13.06 16.02
C ALA A 378 10.57 12.71 14.56
N THR A 379 9.52 12.43 13.78
CA THR A 379 9.64 12.46 12.32
C THR A 379 9.58 13.92 11.89
N THR A 380 10.62 14.39 11.19
CA THR A 380 10.77 15.80 10.81
C THR A 380 10.75 15.97 9.30
N PHE A 381 10.03 16.99 8.83
CA PHE A 381 9.98 17.43 7.44
C PHE A 381 10.58 18.84 7.36
N ASP A 382 11.85 18.94 6.97
CA ASP A 382 12.63 20.18 7.01
C ASP A 382 12.13 21.22 6.00
N GLN A 383 11.68 20.75 4.83
CA GLN A 383 11.14 21.60 3.76
C GLN A 383 9.73 22.15 4.03
N LEU A 384 9.07 21.71 5.11
CA LEU A 384 7.69 22.08 5.46
C LEU A 384 7.64 22.86 6.77
N ASP A 385 8.33 24.00 6.81
CA ASP A 385 8.47 24.84 8.02
C ASP A 385 8.94 24.07 9.26
N ASN A 386 9.83 23.09 9.04
CA ASN A 386 10.31 22.17 10.07
C ASN A 386 9.18 21.44 10.81
N LEU A 387 8.12 21.05 10.10
CA LEU A 387 7.03 20.25 10.65
C LEU A 387 7.58 19.01 11.36
N GLN A 388 7.08 18.77 12.57
CA GLN A 388 7.42 17.60 13.38
C GLN A 388 6.18 16.82 13.74
N VAL A 389 6.31 15.49 13.69
CA VAL A 389 5.34 14.53 14.18
C VAL A 389 5.98 13.73 15.30
N GLN A 390 5.46 13.90 16.51
CA GLN A 390 5.96 13.22 17.70
C GLN A 390 5.41 11.79 17.76
N PRO A 391 6.22 10.76 18.10
CA PRO A 391 5.74 9.40 18.24
C PRO A 391 4.78 9.26 19.42
N VAL A 392 3.58 8.76 19.11
CA VAL A 392 2.56 8.36 20.08
C VAL A 392 2.17 6.92 19.74
N ALA A 393 2.19 6.03 20.71
CA ALA A 393 1.92 4.61 20.49
C ALA A 393 0.58 4.42 19.77
N GLY A 394 0.58 3.61 18.71
CA GLY A 394 -0.61 3.32 17.91
C GLY A 394 -0.94 4.36 16.83
N ALA A 395 -0.31 5.54 16.85
CA ALA A 395 -0.54 6.57 15.83
C ALA A 395 0.28 6.30 14.55
N ALA A 396 -0.23 6.72 13.41
CA ALA A 396 0.43 6.59 12.11
C ALA A 396 0.60 7.94 11.41
N CYS A 397 1.82 8.25 10.98
CA CYS A 397 2.13 9.38 10.09
C CYS A 397 2.11 8.91 8.64
N VAL A 398 1.27 9.53 7.80
CA VAL A 398 1.10 9.21 6.38
C VAL A 398 1.46 10.41 5.52
N PHE A 399 2.27 10.19 4.48
CA PHE A 399 2.68 11.20 3.50
C PHE A 399 2.97 10.57 2.13
N PHE A 400 3.16 11.41 1.11
CA PHE A 400 3.18 11.01 -0.31
C PHE A 400 4.52 11.38 -0.96
N PRO A 401 5.50 10.46 -1.02
CA PRO A 401 6.85 10.79 -1.48
C PRO A 401 6.96 11.02 -3.01
N ALA A 402 5.94 10.66 -3.78
CA ALA A 402 5.90 10.90 -5.23
C ALA A 402 4.48 11.19 -5.71
N ASP A 403 4.38 11.93 -6.81
CA ASP A 403 3.11 12.17 -7.49
C ASP A 403 2.62 10.90 -8.20
N PRO A 404 1.37 10.45 -7.98
CA PRO A 404 0.88 9.18 -8.51
C PRO A 404 0.66 9.18 -10.03
N ARG A 405 0.60 10.35 -10.68
CA ARG A 405 0.40 10.47 -12.13
C ARG A 405 1.73 10.57 -12.87
N THR A 406 2.62 11.42 -12.39
CA THR A 406 3.92 11.71 -13.03
C THR A 406 5.03 10.80 -12.53
N ARG A 407 4.85 10.15 -11.37
CA ARG A 407 5.82 9.27 -10.68
C ARG A 407 7.08 10.00 -10.21
N LEU A 408 7.09 11.33 -10.29
CA LEU A 408 8.20 12.17 -9.86
C LEU A 408 8.23 12.28 -8.33
N PRO A 409 9.41 12.16 -7.70
CA PRO A 409 9.57 12.45 -6.27
C PRO A 409 9.14 13.87 -5.90
N ASP A 410 8.49 14.02 -4.74
CA ASP A 410 8.24 15.32 -4.13
C ASP A 410 9.27 15.58 -3.03
N ASP A 411 10.31 16.36 -3.35
CA ASP A 411 11.39 16.69 -2.43
C ASP A 411 10.94 17.48 -1.20
N ARG A 412 9.73 18.07 -1.22
CA ARG A 412 9.18 18.73 -0.02
C ARG A 412 8.83 17.72 1.08
N THR A 413 8.65 16.45 0.73
CA THR A 413 8.38 15.35 1.68
C THR A 413 9.64 14.64 2.16
N THR A 414 10.83 15.17 1.87
CA THR A 414 12.06 14.65 2.49
C THR A 414 11.91 14.70 4.00
N HIS A 415 12.30 13.60 4.64
CA HIS A 415 12.05 13.43 6.05
C HIS A 415 13.22 12.75 6.75
N ALA A 416 13.27 12.92 8.06
CA ALA A 416 14.27 12.34 8.94
C ALA A 416 13.61 11.85 10.23
N SER A 417 14.28 10.94 10.92
CA SER A 417 14.03 10.70 12.34
C SER A 417 15.04 11.51 13.13
N ALA A 418 14.56 12.50 13.88
CA ALA A 418 15.38 13.25 14.83
C ALA A 418 16.06 12.31 15.83
N PRO A 419 17.21 12.69 16.41
CA PRO A 419 17.88 11.89 17.42
C PRO A 419 16.93 11.50 18.55
N ALA A 420 16.83 10.21 18.83
CA ALA A 420 16.00 9.69 19.89
C ALA A 420 16.61 10.03 21.26
N ILE A 421 15.80 10.47 22.23
CA ILE A 421 16.25 10.60 23.63
C ILE A 421 15.95 9.31 24.37
N ASP A 422 14.74 8.79 24.21
CA ASP A 422 14.29 7.49 24.70
C ASP A 422 14.23 6.47 23.54
N PRO A 423 14.28 5.15 23.82
CA PRO A 423 14.12 4.14 22.79
C PRO A 423 12.85 4.36 21.97
N LYS A 424 12.99 4.35 20.63
CA LYS A 424 11.89 4.53 19.69
C LYS A 424 11.71 3.28 18.84
N TRP A 425 10.48 2.82 18.73
CA TRP A 425 10.06 1.73 17.86
C TRP A 425 9.05 2.24 16.84
N ILE A 426 9.29 1.89 15.58
CA ILE A 426 8.36 2.18 14.48
C ILE A 426 8.15 0.95 13.63
N CYS A 427 7.00 0.88 12.96
CA CYS A 427 6.74 -0.02 11.86
C CYS A 427 6.52 0.80 10.59
N GLN A 428 7.32 0.58 9.56
CA GLN A 428 7.23 1.28 8.28
C GLN A 428 6.58 0.36 7.26
N LEU A 429 5.63 0.92 6.51
CA LEU A 429 5.03 0.28 5.35
C LEU A 429 4.99 1.29 4.20
N TRP A 430 5.27 0.80 3.00
CA TRP A 430 5.23 1.60 1.78
C TRP A 430 4.22 1.01 0.82
N GLN A 431 3.35 1.86 0.26
CA GLN A 431 2.49 1.48 -0.84
C GLN A 431 3.20 1.75 -2.16
N ARG A 432 3.21 0.72 -3.00
CA ARG A 432 3.80 0.69 -4.33
C ARG A 432 2.74 0.86 -5.41
N GLU A 433 3.14 1.44 -6.54
CA GLU A 433 2.30 1.67 -7.72
C GLU A 433 1.53 0.42 -8.17
N THR A 434 2.21 -0.73 -8.19
CA THR A 434 1.64 -2.03 -8.56
C THR A 434 1.85 -3.08 -7.47
N ILE A 435 1.36 -4.29 -7.71
CA ILE A 435 1.50 -5.44 -6.82
C ILE A 435 2.99 -5.67 -6.48
N VAL A 436 3.27 -5.84 -5.20
CA VAL A 436 4.60 -6.06 -4.66
C VAL A 436 4.87 -7.56 -4.58
N PRO A 437 5.82 -8.10 -5.37
CA PRO A 437 6.12 -9.51 -5.33
C PRO A 437 6.91 -9.89 -4.06
N PRO A 438 6.77 -11.13 -3.55
CA PRO A 438 7.70 -11.67 -2.58
C PRO A 438 9.14 -11.68 -3.12
N PRO A 439 10.17 -11.50 -2.27
CA PRO A 439 10.11 -11.39 -0.83
C PRO A 439 9.91 -9.94 -0.33
N LEU A 440 9.66 -8.97 -1.22
CA LEU A 440 9.49 -7.57 -0.82
C LEU A 440 8.09 -7.33 -0.23
N GLY A 441 7.06 -7.93 -0.84
CA GLY A 441 5.69 -7.96 -0.32
C GLY A 441 5.48 -9.03 0.75
N LEU A 442 4.27 -9.13 1.27
CA LEU A 442 3.87 -10.24 2.14
C LEU A 442 3.96 -11.59 1.38
N PRO A 443 4.40 -12.67 2.04
CA PRO A 443 4.38 -14.00 1.44
C PRO A 443 2.93 -14.48 1.27
N GLU A 444 2.71 -15.35 0.30
CA GLU A 444 1.42 -16.03 0.14
C GLU A 444 1.06 -16.83 1.42
N PRO A 445 -0.21 -16.79 1.87
CA PRO A 445 -0.66 -17.64 2.96
C PRO A 445 -0.37 -19.11 2.65
N ARG A 446 0.06 -19.90 3.65
CA ARG A 446 0.19 -21.36 3.46
C ARG A 446 -1.19 -21.94 3.12
N ALA A 447 -1.25 -22.64 1.98
CA ALA A 447 -2.45 -23.31 1.48
C ALA A 447 -2.95 -24.43 2.39
#